data_AF-A0A9P5YUL1-F1
#
_entry.id   AF-A0A9P5YUL1-F1
#
_cell.length_a   1.000
_cell.length_b   1.000
_cell.length_c   1.000
_cell.angle_alpha   90.00
_cell.angle_beta   90.00
_cell.angle_gamma   90.00
#
_symmetry.space_group_name_H-M   'P 1'
#
loop_
_entity.id
_entity.type
_entity.pdbx_description
1 polymer ?
#
loop_
_entity_poly.entity_id
_entity_poly.type
_entity_poly.pdbx_seq_one_letter_code
_entity_poly.pdbx_strand_id
1 'polypeptide(L)'
;MLTLSDSEPSSPTNPLNPEMDIEPDDEWKKILKARISRDLQSMTKEVKDAQMAELRKSNGGPEDQKRFEEEYKSKMESITEVASDQYQIELEKERNKRRWAAGEPMLPGWSKYLEQEQ
;
A
#
# COMPACT_ATOMS: atom_id res chain seq x y z
N MET A 1 -13.15 -50.20 -36.55
CA MET A 1 -11.81 -49.68 -36.87
C MET A 1 -11.91 -48.15 -36.82
N LEU A 2 -11.44 -47.41 -35.80
CA LEU A 2 -10.06 -46.92 -35.58
C LEU A 2 -9.47 -46.33 -36.88
N THR A 3 -9.16 -45.03 -37.05
CA THR A 3 -8.26 -44.19 -36.23
C THR A 3 -8.33 -42.66 -36.54
N LEU A 4 -8.07 -41.88 -35.48
CA LEU A 4 -7.26 -40.65 -35.29
C LEU A 4 -7.28 -39.41 -36.22
N SER A 5 -7.43 -38.26 -35.53
CA SER A 5 -6.66 -36.99 -35.61
C SER A 5 -6.72 -36.17 -36.91
N ASP A 6 -7.11 -34.91 -36.84
CA ASP A 6 -6.20 -33.86 -36.38
C ASP A 6 -6.93 -32.79 -35.53
N SER A 7 -6.52 -32.66 -34.27
CA SER A 7 -6.86 -31.50 -33.44
C SER A 7 -5.74 -30.48 -33.65
N GLU A 8 -5.94 -29.54 -34.55
CA GLU A 8 -5.09 -28.36 -34.60
C GLU A 8 -5.27 -27.54 -33.31
N PRO A 9 -4.19 -27.17 -32.61
CA PRO A 9 -4.28 -26.26 -31.49
C PRO A 9 -4.62 -24.87 -32.03
N SER A 10 -5.88 -24.48 -31.96
CA SER A 10 -6.29 -23.08 -32.10
C SER A 10 -5.73 -22.27 -30.93
N SER A 11 -4.46 -21.89 -31.03
CA SER A 11 -3.92 -20.72 -30.36
C SER A 11 -3.85 -19.58 -31.36
N PRO A 12 -4.88 -18.72 -31.46
CA PRO A 12 -4.69 -17.40 -32.02
C PRO A 12 -4.33 -16.45 -30.87
N THR A 13 -3.03 -16.15 -30.78
CA THR A 13 -2.47 -14.83 -30.48
C THR A 13 -3.26 -13.97 -29.49
N ASN A 14 -2.92 -14.05 -28.19
CA ASN A 14 -3.33 -12.99 -27.27
C ASN A 14 -2.61 -11.70 -27.74
N PRO A 15 -3.31 -10.63 -28.13
CA PRO A 15 -2.65 -9.38 -28.49
C PRO A 15 -2.13 -8.78 -27.19
N LEU A 16 -0.86 -9.07 -26.87
CA LEU A 16 -0.15 -8.33 -25.85
C LEU A 16 0.00 -6.89 -26.37
N ASN A 17 -0.67 -5.96 -25.68
CA ASN A 17 -0.56 -4.50 -25.74
C ASN A 17 -1.32 -3.78 -26.88
N PRO A 18 -2.12 -2.75 -26.54
CA PRO A 18 -1.52 -1.46 -26.19
C PRO A 18 -2.17 -0.79 -24.97
N GLU A 19 -1.33 -0.41 -24.01
CA GLU A 19 -1.66 0.37 -22.82
C GLU A 19 -2.28 -0.48 -21.70
N MET A 20 -1.59 -1.54 -21.28
CA MET A 20 -1.75 -1.98 -19.89
C MET A 20 -1.44 -0.79 -18.98
N ASP A 21 -2.47 -0.31 -18.28
CA ASP A 21 -2.34 0.82 -17.38
C ASP A 21 -1.37 0.46 -16.26
N ILE A 22 -0.13 0.93 -16.40
CA ILE A 22 0.93 0.79 -15.40
C ILE A 22 0.47 1.41 -14.09
N GLU A 23 -0.38 2.43 -14.16
CA GLU A 23 -0.97 3.07 -12.99
C GLU A 23 -2.13 2.23 -12.45
N PRO A 24 -2.12 1.89 -11.15
CA PRO A 24 -3.30 1.32 -10.52
C PRO A 24 -4.46 2.31 -10.53
N ASP A 25 -5.66 1.80 -10.77
CA ASP A 25 -6.88 2.59 -10.74
C ASP A 25 -7.18 3.12 -9.32
N ASP A 26 -8.16 4.02 -9.25
CA ASP A 26 -8.56 4.66 -7.99
C ASP A 26 -9.17 3.68 -6.99
N GLU A 27 -9.80 2.59 -7.47
CA GLU A 27 -10.36 1.56 -6.60
C GLU A 27 -9.25 0.79 -5.88
N TRP A 28 -8.23 0.37 -6.60
CA TRP A 28 -7.04 -0.27 -6.05
C TRP A 28 -6.36 0.64 -5.03
N LYS A 29 -6.16 1.93 -5.35
CA LYS A 29 -5.57 2.91 -4.44
C LYS A 29 -6.41 3.10 -3.18
N LYS A 30 -7.75 3.10 -3.31
CA LYS A 30 -8.67 3.19 -2.17
C LYS A 30 -8.56 1.96 -1.27
N ILE A 31 -8.51 0.76 -1.84
CA ILE A 31 -8.33 -0.49 -1.09
C ILE A 31 -6.97 -0.49 -0.37
N LEU A 32 -5.90 -0.06 -1.03
CA LEU A 32 -4.58 0.07 -0.42
C LEU A 32 -4.60 1.02 0.79
N LYS A 33 -5.19 2.21 0.64
CA LYS A 33 -5.34 3.18 1.74
C LYS A 33 -6.13 2.59 2.91
N ALA A 34 -7.21 1.86 2.65
CA ALA A 34 -7.99 1.20 3.68
C ALA A 34 -7.19 0.11 4.40
N ARG A 35 -6.39 -0.68 3.66
CA ARG A 35 -5.49 -1.70 4.23
C ARG A 35 -4.46 -1.07 5.16
N ILE A 36 -3.72 -0.07 4.68
CA ILE A 36 -2.72 0.65 5.48
C ILE A 36 -3.35 1.27 6.73
N SER A 37 -4.52 1.89 6.59
CA SER A 37 -5.24 2.48 7.73
C SER A 37 -5.63 1.45 8.79
N ARG A 38 -6.04 0.25 8.36
CA ARG A 38 -6.33 -0.87 9.27
C ARG A 38 -5.07 -1.37 9.96
N ASP A 39 -3.98 -1.50 9.22
CA ASP A 39 -2.72 -2.01 9.75
C ASP A 39 -2.11 -1.05 10.79
N LEU A 40 -2.34 0.27 10.65
CA LEU A 40 -1.93 1.32 11.59
C LEU A 40 -2.99 1.64 12.68
N GLN A 41 -4.09 0.89 12.72
CA GLN A 41 -5.20 1.16 13.64
C GLN A 41 -4.78 1.03 15.10
N SER A 42 -3.95 0.03 15.44
CA SER A 42 -3.46 -0.19 16.81
C SER A 42 -2.61 0.99 17.28
N MET A 43 -1.64 1.43 16.48
CA MET A 43 -0.79 2.59 16.79
C MET A 43 -1.62 3.87 16.98
N THR A 44 -2.58 4.10 16.08
CA THR A 44 -3.50 5.25 16.21
C THR A 44 -4.30 5.19 17.49
N LYS A 45 -4.79 4.00 17.87
CA LYS A 45 -5.53 3.78 19.11
C LYS A 45 -4.66 4.03 20.33
N GLU A 46 -3.43 3.51 20.34
CA GLU A 46 -2.47 3.70 21.44
C GLU A 46 -2.17 5.18 21.69
N VAL A 47 -1.93 5.95 20.63
CA VAL A 47 -1.67 7.40 20.74
C VAL A 47 -2.88 8.14 21.34
N LYS A 48 -4.10 7.80 20.90
CA LYS A 48 -5.35 8.37 21.45
C LYS A 48 -5.57 7.99 22.91
N ASP A 49 -5.36 6.73 23.25
CA ASP A 49 -5.53 6.23 24.62
C ASP A 49 -4.52 6.87 25.58
N ALA A 50 -3.26 7.02 25.13
CA ALA A 50 -2.23 7.72 25.88
C ALA A 50 -2.59 9.19 26.13
N GLN A 51 -3.06 9.92 25.09
CA GLN A 51 -3.48 11.30 25.26
C GLN A 51 -4.65 11.43 26.24
N MET A 52 -5.65 10.56 26.14
CA MET A 52 -6.78 10.55 27.09
C MET A 52 -6.33 10.26 28.52
N ALA A 53 -5.36 9.36 28.70
CA ALA A 53 -4.82 9.05 30.02
C ALA A 53 -4.09 10.25 30.62
N GLU A 54 -3.27 10.96 29.84
CA GLU A 54 -2.56 12.15 30.30
C GLU A 54 -3.53 13.30 30.64
N LEU A 55 -4.54 13.53 29.81
CA LEU A 55 -5.57 14.54 30.08
C LEU A 55 -6.34 14.25 31.39
N ARG A 56 -6.64 12.97 31.66
CA ARG A 56 -7.31 12.55 32.92
C ARG A 56 -6.44 12.72 34.16
N LYS A 57 -5.12 12.54 34.03
CA LYS A 57 -4.16 12.69 35.14
C LYS A 57 -3.86 14.15 35.44
N SER A 58 -3.86 14.99 34.41
CA SER A 58 -3.64 16.42 34.58
C SER A 58 -4.85 17.06 35.23
N ASN A 59 -4.65 17.88 36.27
CA ASN A 59 -5.72 18.65 36.91
C ASN A 59 -6.23 19.82 36.02
N GLY A 60 -6.15 19.70 34.69
CA GLY A 60 -6.72 20.64 33.73
C GLY A 60 -5.96 21.97 33.59
N GLY A 61 -4.67 22.01 33.91
CA GLY A 61 -3.83 23.20 33.69
C GLY A 61 -3.74 23.54 32.20
N PRO A 62 -3.97 24.81 31.78
CA PRO A 62 -3.93 25.20 30.36
C PRO A 62 -2.60 24.90 29.66
N GLU A 63 -1.49 24.98 30.40
CA GLU A 63 -0.14 24.71 29.90
C GLU A 63 0.09 23.21 29.62
N ASP A 64 -0.36 22.34 30.54
CA ASP A 64 -0.31 20.88 30.35
C ASP A 64 -1.21 20.44 29.20
N GLN A 65 -2.41 21.02 29.09
CA GLN A 65 -3.34 20.72 28.00
C GLN A 65 -2.72 21.04 26.62
N LYS A 66 -2.07 22.20 26.50
CA LYS A 66 -1.39 22.60 25.27
C LYS A 66 -0.24 21.64 24.94
N ARG A 67 0.59 21.29 25.94
CA ARG A 67 1.69 20.33 25.75
C ARG A 67 1.18 18.98 25.24
N PHE A 68 0.12 18.44 25.83
CA PHE A 68 -0.45 17.15 25.41
C PHE A 68 -1.09 17.21 24.02
N GLU A 69 -1.64 18.35 23.62
CA GLU A 69 -2.14 18.54 22.26
C GLU A 69 -1.02 18.56 21.23
N GLU A 70 0.08 19.26 21.52
CA GLU A 70 1.27 19.30 20.67
C GLU A 70 1.91 17.91 20.53
N GLU A 71 2.06 17.18 21.64
CA GLU A 71 2.58 15.80 21.64
C GLU A 71 1.69 14.85 20.84
N TYR A 72 0.37 14.93 21.01
CA TYR A 72 -0.57 14.12 20.23
C TYR A 72 -0.48 14.43 18.74
N LYS A 73 -0.45 15.71 18.38
CA LYS A 73 -0.33 16.13 16.98
C LYS A 73 0.95 15.58 16.36
N SER A 74 2.08 15.71 17.05
CA SER A 74 3.36 15.19 16.58
C SER A 74 3.32 13.67 16.36
N LYS A 75 2.75 12.90 17.30
CA LYS A 75 2.64 11.44 17.16
C LYS A 75 1.71 11.03 16.01
N MET A 76 0.60 11.74 15.82
CA MET A 76 -0.33 11.49 14.71
C MET A 76 0.28 11.86 13.35
N GLU A 77 1.11 12.91 13.31
CA GLU A 77 1.89 13.27 12.12
C GLU A 77 2.88 12.17 11.75
N SER A 78 3.62 11.62 12.71
CA SER A 78 4.50 10.48 12.47
C SER A 78 3.75 9.24 11.96
N ILE A 79 2.56 8.94 12.48
CA ILE A 79 1.73 7.83 11.95
C ILE A 79 1.30 8.11 10.51
N THR A 80 1.00 9.36 10.20
CA THR A 80 0.60 9.77 8.83
C THR A 80 1.77 9.65 7.85
N GLU A 81 2.98 10.00 8.28
CA GLU A 81 4.20 9.81 7.50
C GLU A 81 4.44 8.33 7.19
N VAL A 82 4.36 7.47 8.20
CA VAL A 82 4.46 6.00 8.01
C VAL A 82 3.42 5.48 7.01
N ALA A 83 2.18 5.96 7.09
CA ALA A 83 1.13 5.59 6.15
C ALA A 83 1.44 6.03 4.71
N SER A 84 1.98 7.24 4.56
CA SER A 84 2.39 7.79 3.26
C SER A 84 3.52 6.97 2.64
N ASP A 85 4.55 6.67 3.42
CA ASP A 85 5.70 5.89 2.96
C ASP A 85 5.26 4.48 2.51
N GLN A 86 4.45 3.81 3.33
CA GLN A 86 3.92 2.49 2.98
C GLN A 86 3.05 2.54 1.72
N TYR A 87 2.28 3.61 1.53
CA TYR A 87 1.48 3.79 0.32
C TYR A 87 2.36 3.95 -0.92
N GLN A 88 3.42 4.77 -0.87
CA GLN A 88 4.32 4.97 -2.00
C GLN A 88 5.06 3.68 -2.36
N ILE A 89 5.58 2.96 -1.37
CA ILE A 89 6.28 1.68 -1.59
C ILE A 89 5.36 0.66 -2.27
N GLU A 90 4.14 0.48 -1.77
CA GLU A 90 3.20 -0.49 -2.34
C GLU A 90 2.70 -0.05 -3.72
N LEU A 91 2.52 1.24 -3.96
CA LEU A 91 2.17 1.79 -5.27
C LEU A 91 3.28 1.54 -6.30
N GLU A 92 4.54 1.79 -5.94
CA GLU A 92 5.68 1.50 -6.81
C GLU A 92 5.86 0.00 -7.06
N LYS A 93 5.61 -0.83 -6.03
CA LYS A 93 5.60 -2.29 -6.17
C LYS A 93 4.59 -2.74 -7.21
N GLU A 94 3.37 -2.24 -7.14
CA GLU A 94 2.32 -2.59 -8.11
C GLU A 94 2.64 -2.08 -9.52
N ARG A 95 3.12 -0.85 -9.66
CA ARG A 95 3.57 -0.31 -10.96
C ARG A 95 4.63 -1.20 -11.60
N ASN A 96 5.61 -1.67 -10.83
CA ASN A 96 6.67 -2.54 -11.36
C ASN A 96 6.15 -3.94 -11.71
N LYS A 97 5.21 -4.49 -10.95
CA LYS A 97 4.52 -5.74 -11.31
C LYS A 97 3.77 -5.61 -12.64
N ARG A 98 3.06 -4.50 -12.85
CA ARG A 98 2.33 -4.23 -14.10
C ARG A 98 3.27 -3.99 -15.28
N ARG A 99 4.38 -3.27 -15.08
CA ARG A 99 5.46 -3.14 -16.09
C ARG A 99 5.96 -4.51 -16.54
N TRP A 100 6.31 -5.36 -15.57
CA TRP A 100 6.81 -6.70 -15.87
C TRP A 100 5.78 -7.55 -16.63
N ALA A 101 4.51 -7.51 -16.22
CA ALA A 101 3.43 -8.19 -16.92
C ALA A 101 3.21 -7.64 -18.35
N ALA A 102 3.52 -6.37 -18.59
CA ALA A 102 3.45 -5.73 -19.92
C ALA A 102 4.68 -6.03 -20.81
N GLY A 103 5.68 -6.74 -20.29
CA GLY A 103 6.96 -6.90 -20.97
C GLY A 103 7.81 -5.63 -20.97
N GLU A 104 7.42 -4.61 -20.21
CA GLU A 104 8.20 -3.39 -20.01
C GLU A 104 9.29 -3.62 -18.96
N PRO A 105 10.47 -2.98 -19.11
CA PRO A 105 11.49 -3.05 -18.09
C PRO A 105 10.99 -2.45 -16.78
N MET A 106 11.26 -3.14 -15.68
CA MET A 106 11.07 -2.60 -14.33
C MET A 106 12.04 -1.44 -14.07
N LEU A 107 11.71 -0.60 -13.10
CA LEU A 107 12.63 0.43 -12.61
C LEU A 107 13.86 -0.20 -11.93
N PRO A 108 15.01 0.50 -11.92
CA PRO A 108 16.23 -0.02 -11.31
C PRO A 108 16.01 -0.49 -9.87
N GLY A 109 16.57 -1.66 -9.52
CA GLY A 109 16.49 -2.25 -8.18
C GLY A 109 15.24 -3.11 -7.90
N TRP A 110 14.15 -2.94 -8.66
CA TRP A 110 12.90 -3.65 -8.41
C TRP A 110 12.90 -5.12 -8.85
N SER A 111 13.71 -5.47 -9.85
CA SER A 111 13.83 -6.86 -10.33
C SER A 111 14.27 -7.80 -9.20
N LYS A 112 15.34 -7.44 -8.49
CA LYS A 112 15.86 -8.20 -7.35
C LYS A 112 14.92 -8.19 -6.15
N TYR A 113 14.24 -7.06 -5.91
CA TYR A 113 13.29 -6.93 -4.81
C TYR A 113 12.08 -7.85 -5.00
N LEU A 114 11.52 -7.93 -6.21
CA LEU A 114 10.38 -8.80 -6.50
C LEU A 114 10.76 -10.28 -6.59
N GLU A 115 11.98 -10.60 -7.04
CA GLU A 115 12.50 -11.98 -7.04
C GLU A 115 12.66 -12.55 -5.63
N GLN A 116 12.98 -11.72 -4.62
CA GLN A 116 13.12 -12.16 -3.22
C GLN A 116 11.78 -12.44 -2.52
N GLU A 117 10.66 -12.05 -3.13
CA GLU A 117 9.31 -12.15 -2.57
C GLU A 117 8.50 -13.35 -3.13
N GLN A 118 9.06 -14.12 -4.07
CA GLN A 118 8.46 -15.34 -4.66
C GLN A 118 8.95 -16.61 -3.95
#